data_AF-D5BJH8-F1
#
_entry.id   AF-D5BJH8-F1
#
_cell.length_a   1.000
_cell.length_b   1.000
_cell.length_c   1.000
_cell.angle_alpha   90.00
_cell.angle_beta   90.00
_cell.angle_gamma   90.00
#
_symmetry.space_group_name_H-M   'P 1'
#
loop_
_entity.id
_entity.type
_entity.pdbx_description
1 polymer ?
#
loop_
_entity_poly.entity_id
_entity_poly.type
_entity_poly.pdbx_seq_one_letter_code
_entity_poly.pdbx_strand_id
1 'polypeptide(L)'
;MKDEKSLETILKATEEVRTFFKGIRKIFLILLSLVVLLFVLLIISTTYNTKLENLNSELENQKIDSIIKTIMDIKRVQKNDSTITTSYSYQVRGDKIVTYNELVNEKDSLRNTIDSLKLLRIKLKSKNSELDQKLKMIIDNYGIKFTEFYKIKNKDTINYLRLEGKKIDSALILLEHYRKNLSYDKEKNKWYIIENK
;
A
#
# COMPACT_ATOMS: atom_id res chain seq x y z
N MET A 1 -77.17 -62.70 44.62
CA MET A 1 -75.78 -63.21 44.78
C MET A 1 -75.05 -63.49 43.45
N LYS A 2 -75.73 -63.64 42.30
CA LYS A 2 -75.08 -63.81 40.98
C LYS A 2 -74.69 -62.48 40.32
N ASP A 3 -75.45 -61.42 40.56
CA ASP A 3 -75.21 -60.10 39.93
C ASP A 3 -74.02 -59.34 40.54
N GLU A 4 -73.77 -59.51 41.84
CA GLU A 4 -72.64 -58.88 42.56
C GLU A 4 -71.28 -59.32 42.02
N LYS A 5 -71.12 -60.63 41.73
CA LYS A 5 -69.89 -61.16 41.14
C LYS A 5 -69.64 -60.67 39.71
N SER A 6 -70.70 -60.39 38.95
CA SER A 6 -70.61 -59.86 37.59
C SER A 6 -70.22 -58.37 37.57
N LEU A 7 -70.74 -57.59 38.52
CA LEU A 7 -70.37 -56.20 38.71
C LEU A 7 -68.91 -56.06 39.18
N GLU A 8 -68.45 -56.94 40.07
CA GLU A 8 -67.06 -56.93 40.55
C GLU A 8 -66.06 -57.30 39.44
N THR A 9 -66.42 -58.19 38.51
CA THR A 9 -65.58 -58.52 37.35
C THR A 9 -65.53 -57.39 36.33
N ILE A 10 -66.66 -56.71 36.08
CA ILE A 10 -66.69 -55.52 35.23
C ILE A 10 -65.88 -54.38 35.85
N LEU A 11 -65.97 -54.15 37.17
CA LEU A 11 -65.19 -53.15 37.88
C LEU A 11 -63.68 -53.42 37.78
N LYS A 12 -63.24 -54.65 38.02
CA LYS A 12 -61.83 -55.05 37.85
C LYS A 12 -61.34 -54.84 36.43
N ALA A 13 -62.12 -55.22 35.41
CA ALA A 13 -61.80 -54.98 34.02
C ALA A 13 -61.69 -53.47 33.70
N THR A 14 -62.59 -52.63 34.22
CA THR A 14 -62.51 -51.18 34.02
C THR A 14 -61.30 -50.55 34.73
N GLU A 15 -60.89 -51.10 35.86
CA GLU A 15 -59.72 -50.62 36.61
C GLU A 15 -58.40 -51.02 35.93
N GLU A 16 -58.34 -52.23 35.36
CA GLU A 16 -57.24 -52.69 34.49
C GLU A 16 -57.12 -51.83 33.22
N VAL A 17 -58.24 -51.52 32.55
CA VAL A 17 -58.24 -50.62 31.40
C VAL A 17 -57.75 -49.22 31.80
N ARG A 18 -58.18 -48.70 32.95
CA ARG A 18 -57.75 -47.38 33.45
C ARG A 18 -56.25 -47.34 33.78
N THR A 19 -55.70 -48.41 34.36
CA THR A 19 -54.27 -48.49 34.68
C THR A 19 -53.43 -48.64 33.40
N PHE A 20 -53.91 -49.39 32.41
CA PHE A 20 -53.30 -49.49 31.08
C PHE A 20 -53.23 -48.13 30.35
N PHE A 21 -54.33 -47.37 30.32
CA PHE A 21 -54.33 -46.01 29.74
C PHE A 21 -53.41 -45.03 30.50
N LYS A 22 -53.29 -45.16 31.82
CA LYS A 22 -52.31 -44.39 32.61
C LYS A 22 -50.86 -44.75 32.21
N GLY A 23 -50.58 -46.02 31.95
CA GLY A 23 -49.29 -46.51 31.46
C GLY A 23 -48.95 -45.94 30.07
N ILE A 24 -49.89 -46.05 29.12
CA ILE A 24 -49.73 -45.50 27.76
C ILE A 24 -49.49 -43.99 27.80
N ARG A 25 -50.24 -43.25 28.62
CA ARG A 25 -50.06 -41.80 28.75
C ARG A 25 -48.64 -41.44 29.21
N LYS A 26 -48.04 -42.19 30.13
CA LYS A 26 -46.65 -41.98 30.58
C LYS A 26 -45.65 -42.27 29.46
N ILE A 27 -45.84 -43.35 28.72
CA ILE A 27 -44.97 -43.71 27.57
C ILE A 27 -45.04 -42.62 26.49
N PHE A 28 -46.25 -42.13 26.19
CA PHE A 28 -46.45 -41.06 25.22
C PHE A 28 -45.78 -39.75 25.64
N LEU A 29 -45.83 -39.39 26.94
CA LEU A 29 -45.13 -38.21 27.47
C LEU A 29 -43.61 -38.33 27.35
N ILE A 30 -43.05 -39.51 27.62
CA ILE A 30 -41.61 -39.77 27.47
C ILE A 30 -41.21 -39.67 25.99
N LEU A 31 -42.01 -40.25 25.08
CA LEU A 31 -41.78 -40.19 23.64
C LEU A 31 -41.83 -38.73 23.13
N LEU A 32 -42.82 -37.96 23.57
CA LEU A 32 -42.96 -36.54 23.22
C LEU A 32 -41.74 -35.73 23.70
N SER A 33 -41.30 -35.97 24.94
CA SER A 33 -40.10 -35.32 25.50
C SER A 33 -38.84 -35.64 24.69
N LEU A 34 -38.70 -36.87 24.20
CA LEU A 34 -37.58 -37.28 23.37
C LEU A 34 -37.60 -36.57 22.01
N VAL A 35 -38.78 -36.46 21.38
CA VAL A 35 -38.94 -35.76 20.10
C VAL A 35 -38.58 -34.29 20.24
N VAL A 36 -39.03 -33.61 21.30
CA VAL A 36 -38.68 -32.22 21.57
C VAL A 36 -37.16 -32.05 21.75
N LEU A 37 -36.52 -32.97 22.47
CA LEU A 37 -35.06 -32.95 22.64
C LEU A 37 -34.31 -33.10 21.30
N LEU A 38 -34.77 -33.99 20.42
CA LEU A 38 -34.20 -34.17 19.09
C LEU A 38 -34.34 -32.91 18.23
N PHE A 39 -35.48 -32.22 18.30
CA PHE A 39 -35.67 -30.95 17.59
C PHE A 39 -34.71 -29.87 18.09
N VAL A 40 -34.50 -29.76 19.39
CA VAL A 40 -33.54 -28.79 19.96
C VAL A 40 -32.11 -29.08 19.47
N LEU A 41 -31.70 -30.34 19.48
CA LEU A 41 -30.37 -30.75 18.99
C LEU A 41 -30.20 -30.46 17.48
N LEU A 42 -31.25 -30.65 16.69
CA LEU A 42 -31.23 -30.37 15.26
C LEU A 42 -31.11 -28.87 14.96
N ILE A 43 -31.82 -28.02 15.71
CA ILE A 43 -31.68 -26.55 15.59
C ILE A 43 -30.27 -26.11 15.97
N ILE A 44 -29.71 -26.65 17.06
CA ILE A 44 -28.34 -26.35 17.46
C ILE A 44 -27.37 -26.77 16.35
N SER A 45 -27.46 -28.00 15.86
CA SER A 45 -26.57 -28.54 14.83
C SER A 45 -26.61 -27.70 13.54
N THR A 46 -27.80 -27.36 13.05
CA THR A 46 -27.96 -26.54 11.83
C THR A 46 -27.41 -25.12 12.01
N THR A 47 -27.59 -24.52 13.19
CA THR A 47 -27.04 -23.19 13.51
C THR A 47 -25.51 -23.20 13.58
N TYR A 48 -24.90 -24.23 14.19
CA TYR A 48 -23.44 -24.35 14.21
C TYR A 48 -22.87 -24.64 12.82
N ASN A 49 -23.56 -25.46 12.02
CA ASN A 49 -23.11 -25.79 10.66
C ASN A 49 -23.14 -24.56 9.74
N THR A 50 -24.22 -23.78 9.77
CA THR A 50 -24.30 -22.50 9.02
C THR A 50 -23.27 -21.49 9.49
N LYS A 51 -23.01 -21.40 10.80
CA LYS A 51 -21.94 -20.54 11.33
C LYS A 51 -20.55 -20.97 10.85
N LEU A 52 -20.28 -22.28 10.83
CA LEU A 52 -19.01 -22.83 10.32
C LEU A 52 -18.87 -22.58 8.81
N GLU A 53 -19.93 -22.76 8.04
CA GLU A 53 -19.95 -22.49 6.60
C GLU A 53 -19.68 -21.01 6.31
N ASN A 54 -20.32 -20.11 7.05
CA ASN A 54 -20.07 -18.67 6.95
C ASN A 54 -18.62 -18.32 7.28
N LEU A 55 -18.06 -18.83 8.40
CA LEU A 55 -16.66 -18.62 8.77
C LEU A 55 -15.69 -19.18 7.73
N ASN A 56 -16.01 -20.33 7.14
CA ASN A 56 -15.18 -20.94 6.11
C ASN A 56 -15.22 -20.13 4.81
N SER A 57 -16.40 -19.63 4.42
CA SER A 57 -16.55 -18.74 3.27
C SER A 57 -15.83 -17.41 3.47
N GLU A 58 -15.86 -16.86 4.70
CA GLU A 58 -15.14 -15.64 5.06
C GLU A 58 -13.63 -15.87 5.04
N LEU A 59 -13.16 -17.02 5.54
CA LEU A 59 -11.75 -17.43 5.47
C LEU A 59 -11.28 -17.64 4.01
N GLU A 60 -12.11 -18.24 3.15
CA GLU A 60 -11.80 -18.37 1.72
C GLU A 60 -11.75 -17.01 1.03
N ASN A 61 -12.67 -16.11 1.35
CA ASN A 61 -12.66 -14.75 0.81
C ASN A 61 -11.45 -13.95 1.31
N GLN A 62 -11.03 -14.12 2.57
CA GLN A 62 -9.81 -13.52 3.12
C GLN A 62 -8.52 -14.10 2.49
N LYS A 63 -8.50 -15.39 2.16
CA LYS A 63 -7.37 -16.02 1.43
C LYS A 63 -7.23 -15.51 0.00
N ILE A 64 -8.30 -15.00 -0.60
CA ILE A 64 -8.30 -14.38 -1.94
C ILE A 64 -8.38 -12.87 -1.77
N ASP A 65 -7.48 -12.32 -0.95
CA ASP A 65 -7.38 -10.89 -0.80
C ASP A 65 -7.00 -10.26 -2.16
N SER A 66 -7.45 -9.02 -2.43
CA SER A 66 -7.25 -8.35 -3.72
C SER A 66 -5.79 -8.33 -4.19
N ILE A 67 -4.85 -8.38 -3.24
CA ILE A 67 -3.41 -8.41 -3.48
C ILE A 67 -2.97 -9.79 -4.01
N ILE A 68 -3.50 -10.88 -3.48
CA ILE A 68 -3.22 -12.24 -3.96
C ILE A 68 -3.74 -12.43 -5.39
N LYS A 69 -4.94 -11.93 -5.71
CA LYS A 69 -5.50 -11.96 -7.07
C LYS A 69 -4.70 -11.11 -8.06
N THR A 70 -4.05 -10.04 -7.59
CA THR A 70 -3.22 -9.17 -8.43
C THR A 70 -1.82 -9.77 -8.64
N ILE A 71 -1.28 -10.48 -7.64
CA ILE A 71 0.06 -11.06 -7.67
C ILE A 71 0.09 -12.43 -8.33
N MET A 72 -0.87 -13.29 -7.99
CA MET A 72 -1.10 -14.56 -8.66
C MET A 72 -2.23 -14.33 -9.66
N ASP A 73 -1.94 -14.37 -10.96
CA ASP A 73 -2.92 -14.24 -12.06
C ASP A 73 -3.91 -15.41 -12.04
N ILE A 74 -4.78 -15.46 -11.03
CA ILE A 74 -5.71 -16.55 -10.79
C ILE A 74 -6.83 -16.46 -11.82
N LYS A 75 -6.69 -17.26 -12.88
CA LYS A 75 -7.73 -17.44 -13.88
C LYS A 75 -8.60 -18.61 -13.47
N ARG A 76 -9.88 -18.32 -13.21
CA ARG A 76 -10.92 -19.36 -13.11
C ARG A 76 -11.54 -19.50 -14.49
N VAL A 77 -11.35 -20.65 -15.12
CA VAL A 77 -11.98 -20.96 -16.40
C VAL A 77 -13.01 -22.05 -16.13
N GLN A 78 -14.28 -21.73 -16.39
CA GLN A 78 -15.36 -22.71 -16.31
C GLN A 78 -15.27 -23.58 -17.56
N LYS A 79 -14.84 -24.84 -17.37
CA LYS A 79 -14.56 -25.73 -18.50
C LYS A 79 -15.80 -26.51 -18.93
N ASN A 80 -16.83 -26.62 -18.06
CA ASN A 80 -18.20 -27.12 -18.30
C ASN A 80 -19.13 -26.83 -17.09
N ASP A 81 -20.44 -27.04 -17.24
CA ASP A 81 -21.54 -26.71 -16.28
C ASP A 81 -21.38 -27.18 -14.82
N SER A 82 -20.40 -28.02 -14.49
CA SER A 82 -20.24 -28.56 -13.12
C SER A 82 -18.80 -28.63 -12.60
N THR A 83 -17.79 -28.21 -13.36
CA THR A 83 -16.39 -28.27 -12.92
C THR A 83 -15.66 -26.95 -13.15
N ILE A 84 -15.36 -26.28 -12.03
CA ILE A 84 -14.56 -25.05 -12.02
C ILE A 84 -13.08 -25.47 -11.90
N THR A 85 -12.30 -25.25 -12.95
CA THR A 85 -10.85 -25.42 -12.87
C THR A 85 -10.23 -24.09 -12.46
N THR A 86 -9.60 -24.05 -11.28
CA THR A 86 -8.86 -22.88 -10.80
C THR A 86 -7.38 -23.09 -11.09
N SER A 87 -6.80 -22.32 -12.01
CA SER A 87 -5.36 -22.34 -12.26
C SER A 87 -4.67 -21.22 -11.48
N TYR A 88 -3.59 -21.57 -10.76
CA TYR A 88 -2.73 -20.62 -10.05
C TYR A 88 -1.43 -20.44 -10.81
N SER A 89 -1.17 -19.23 -11.29
CA SER A 89 0.12 -18.86 -11.86
C SER A 89 1.02 -18.30 -10.76
N TYR A 90 2.20 -18.88 -10.59
CA TYR A 90 3.22 -18.43 -9.63
C TYR A 90 4.49 -18.00 -10.37
N GLN A 91 5.23 -17.07 -9.77
CA GLN A 91 6.52 -16.64 -10.31
C GLN A 91 7.65 -17.46 -9.71
N VAL A 92 8.67 -17.73 -10.52
CA VAL A 92 9.87 -18.48 -10.13
C VAL A 92 11.09 -17.62 -10.40
N ARG A 93 12.00 -17.55 -9.44
CA ARG A 93 13.31 -16.90 -9.59
C ARG A 93 14.37 -17.99 -9.53
N GLY A 94 14.86 -18.41 -10.70
CA GLY A 94 15.71 -19.61 -10.82
C GLY A 94 14.90 -20.88 -10.56
N ASP A 95 15.30 -21.66 -9.55
CA ASP A 95 14.63 -22.91 -9.14
C ASP A 95 13.68 -22.75 -7.95
N LYS A 96 13.50 -21.52 -7.42
CA LYS A 96 12.68 -21.27 -6.23
C LYS A 96 11.42 -20.48 -6.56
N ILE A 97 10.30 -20.95 -6.02
CA ILE A 97 9.01 -20.26 -6.08
C ILE A 97 9.13 -18.98 -5.26
N VAL A 98 8.80 -17.84 -5.87
CA VAL A 98 8.79 -16.55 -5.19
C VAL A 98 7.58 -16.49 -4.27
N THR A 99 7.82 -16.29 -2.99
CA THR A 99 6.76 -16.20 -1.99
C THR A 99 6.11 -14.82 -1.99
N TYR A 100 4.87 -14.74 -1.51
CA TYR A 100 4.14 -13.48 -1.38
C TYR A 100 4.91 -12.44 -0.55
N ASN A 101 5.50 -12.86 0.57
CA ASN A 101 6.25 -11.97 1.45
C ASN A 101 7.50 -11.39 0.77
N GLU A 102 8.19 -12.19 -0.04
CA GLU A 102 9.34 -11.70 -0.83
C GLU A 102 8.90 -10.64 -1.83
N LEU A 103 7.77 -10.85 -2.50
CA LEU A 103 7.24 -9.90 -3.48
C LEU A 103 6.79 -8.58 -2.84
N VAL A 104 6.17 -8.65 -1.66
CA VAL A 104 5.77 -7.47 -0.88
C VAL A 104 7.01 -6.68 -0.43
N ASN A 105 8.02 -7.35 0.11
CA ASN A 105 9.27 -6.72 0.53
C ASN A 105 10.00 -6.06 -0.65
N GLU A 106 10.03 -6.72 -1.82
CA GLU A 106 10.64 -6.18 -3.02
C GLU A 106 9.88 -4.96 -3.54
N LYS A 107 8.54 -4.99 -3.52
CA LYS A 107 7.70 -3.82 -3.87
C LYS A 107 8.00 -2.63 -2.96
N ASP A 108 8.09 -2.83 -1.66
CA ASP A 108 8.36 -1.75 -0.70
C ASP A 108 9.77 -1.19 -0.87
N SER A 109 10.76 -2.07 -1.12
CA SER A 109 12.13 -1.66 -1.46
C SER A 109 12.20 -0.82 -2.75
N LEU A 110 11.48 -1.25 -3.80
CA LEU A 110 11.39 -0.51 -5.05
C LEU A 110 10.72 0.86 -4.86
N ARG A 111 9.67 0.94 -4.04
CA ARG A 111 8.99 2.18 -3.73
C ARG A 111 9.92 3.18 -3.04
N ASN A 112 10.67 2.72 -2.04
CA ASN A 112 11.67 3.54 -1.34
C ASN A 112 12.75 4.06 -2.31
N THR A 113 13.21 3.20 -3.23
CA THR A 113 14.18 3.58 -4.27
C THR A 113 13.60 4.67 -5.18
N ILE A 114 12.36 4.50 -5.65
CA ILE A 114 11.67 5.48 -6.50
C ILE A 114 11.54 6.84 -5.80
N ASP A 115 11.17 6.84 -4.52
CA ASP A 115 10.98 8.09 -3.77
C ASP A 115 12.32 8.79 -3.51
N SER A 116 13.39 8.05 -3.23
CA SER A 116 14.75 8.61 -3.14
C SER A 116 15.21 9.27 -4.45
N LEU A 117 14.93 8.64 -5.60
CA LEU A 117 15.26 9.17 -6.93
C LEU A 117 14.46 10.44 -7.26
N LYS A 118 13.19 10.52 -6.84
CA LYS A 118 12.39 11.74 -6.99
C LYS A 118 12.99 12.91 -6.21
N LEU A 119 13.39 12.68 -4.95
CA LEU A 119 14.04 13.70 -4.13
C LEU A 119 15.35 14.18 -4.77
N LEU A 120 16.17 13.25 -5.27
CA LEU A 120 17.42 13.58 -5.97
C LEU A 120 17.15 14.44 -7.22
N ARG A 121 16.13 14.08 -8.02
CA ARG A 121 15.72 14.85 -9.21
C ARG A 121 15.29 16.27 -8.86
N ILE A 122 14.52 16.45 -7.79
CA ILE A 122 14.09 17.77 -7.32
C ILE A 122 15.32 18.60 -6.90
N LYS A 123 16.23 18.01 -6.11
CA LYS A 123 17.46 18.68 -5.68
C LYS A 123 18.33 19.11 -6.87
N LEU A 124 18.47 18.24 -7.86
CA LEU A 124 19.26 18.51 -9.07
C LEU A 124 18.61 19.60 -9.92
N LYS A 125 17.27 19.59 -10.06
CA LYS A 125 16.53 20.67 -10.74
C LYS A 125 16.69 22.01 -10.03
N SER A 126 16.60 22.02 -8.69
CA SER A 126 16.82 23.24 -7.89
C SER A 126 18.24 23.78 -8.09
N LYS A 127 19.24 22.91 -8.05
CA LYS A 127 20.65 23.30 -8.25
C LYS A 127 20.90 23.83 -9.67
N ASN A 128 20.31 23.20 -10.68
CA ASN A 128 20.40 23.71 -12.06
C ASN A 128 19.75 25.09 -12.17
N SER A 129 18.56 25.29 -11.60
CA SER A 129 17.89 26.60 -11.60
C SER A 129 18.72 27.67 -10.90
N GLU A 130 19.41 27.34 -9.80
CA GLU A 130 20.31 28.27 -9.10
C GLU A 130 21.53 28.62 -9.96
N LEU A 131 22.12 27.63 -10.64
CA LEU A 131 23.25 27.84 -11.55
C LEU A 131 22.83 28.68 -12.77
N ASP A 132 21.66 28.45 -13.33
CA ASP A 132 21.11 29.23 -14.43
C ASP A 132 20.88 30.69 -14.02
N GLN A 133 20.35 30.92 -12.81
CA GLN A 133 20.22 32.27 -12.26
C GLN A 133 21.58 32.94 -12.07
N LYS A 134 22.57 32.23 -11.53
CA LYS A 134 23.94 32.74 -11.38
C LYS A 134 24.57 33.09 -12.73
N LEU A 135 24.43 32.22 -13.73
CA LEU A 135 24.90 32.48 -15.09
C LEU A 135 24.22 33.70 -15.69
N LYS A 136 22.91 33.83 -15.54
CA LYS A 136 22.16 34.99 -16.00
C LYS A 136 22.62 36.28 -15.33
N MET A 137 22.80 36.28 -14.00
CA MET A 137 23.36 37.44 -13.28
C MET A 137 24.76 37.80 -13.77
N ILE A 138 25.59 36.81 -14.09
CA ILE A 138 26.93 37.03 -14.62
C ILE A 138 26.87 37.70 -16.00
N ILE A 139 26.00 37.22 -16.89
CA ILE A 139 25.81 37.78 -18.23
C ILE A 139 25.26 39.20 -18.14
N ASP A 140 24.20 39.40 -17.35
CA ASP A 140 23.46 40.65 -17.28
C ASP A 140 24.27 41.77 -16.59
N ASN A 141 24.98 41.46 -15.49
CA ASN A 141 25.67 42.48 -14.68
C ASN A 141 27.13 42.70 -15.08
N TYR A 142 27.82 41.65 -15.52
CA TYR A 142 29.27 41.72 -15.81
C TYR A 142 29.57 41.68 -17.31
N GLY A 143 28.55 41.51 -18.16
CA GLY A 143 28.71 41.48 -19.61
C GLY A 143 29.60 40.33 -20.10
N ILE A 144 29.66 39.24 -19.34
CA ILE A 144 30.43 38.04 -19.71
C ILE A 144 29.64 37.24 -20.73
N LYS A 145 30.28 36.89 -21.84
CA LYS A 145 29.76 36.03 -22.91
C LYS A 145 30.49 34.69 -22.89
N PHE A 146 29.70 33.64 -23.07
CA PHE A 146 30.17 32.26 -23.18
C PHE A 146 30.00 31.83 -24.64
N THR A 147 31.07 31.35 -25.29
CA THR A 147 31.00 30.83 -26.66
C THR A 147 31.60 29.44 -26.71
N GLU A 148 30.81 28.47 -27.12
CA GLU A 148 31.27 27.09 -27.35
C GLU A 148 31.73 26.93 -28.79
N PHE A 149 32.87 26.27 -28.99
CA PHE A 149 33.35 25.89 -30.31
C PHE A 149 34.14 24.58 -30.21
N TYR A 150 34.16 23.81 -31.28
CA TYR A 150 34.95 22.58 -31.36
C TYR A 150 36.11 22.76 -32.34
N LYS A 151 37.21 22.05 -32.07
CA LYS A 151 38.29 21.88 -33.06
C LYS A 151 38.59 20.40 -33.20
N ILE A 152 38.75 19.96 -34.44
CA ILE A 152 39.18 18.60 -34.75
C ILE A 152 40.70 18.61 -34.81
N LYS A 153 41.35 17.79 -33.99
CA LYS A 153 42.81 17.61 -34.00
C LYS A 153 43.09 16.11 -33.98
N ASN A 154 43.85 15.61 -34.96
CA ASN A 154 44.21 14.20 -35.08
C ASN A 154 43.01 13.21 -35.06
N LYS A 155 41.90 13.57 -35.74
CA LYS A 155 40.63 12.81 -35.76
C LYS A 155 39.82 12.81 -34.46
N ASP A 156 40.30 13.47 -33.41
CA ASP A 156 39.53 13.69 -32.18
C ASP A 156 38.85 15.06 -32.20
N THR A 157 37.60 15.11 -31.73
CA THR A 157 36.85 16.36 -31.56
C THR A 157 37.08 16.88 -30.14
N ILE A 158 37.72 18.05 -30.03
CA ILE A 158 37.95 18.72 -28.75
C ILE A 158 37.00 19.90 -28.64
N ASN A 159 36.17 19.90 -27.59
CA ASN A 159 35.26 20.99 -27.28
C ASN A 159 35.97 22.04 -26.44
N TYR A 160 35.81 23.31 -26.80
CA TYR A 160 36.37 24.46 -26.09
C TYR A 160 35.25 25.39 -25.66
N LEU A 161 35.42 25.99 -24.48
CA LEU A 161 34.59 27.07 -23.98
C LEU A 161 35.42 28.35 -23.94
N ARG A 162 34.99 29.38 -24.66
CA ARG A 162 35.57 30.72 -24.59
C ARG A 162 34.74 31.59 -23.65
N LEU A 163 35.44 32.26 -22.73
CA LEU A 163 34.88 33.25 -21.82
C LEU A 163 35.37 34.62 -22.27
N GLU A 164 34.45 35.51 -22.64
CA GLU A 164 34.76 36.89 -23.02
C GLU A 164 34.06 37.83 -22.04
N GLY A 165 34.78 38.63 -21.29
CA GLY A 165 34.21 39.64 -20.39
C GLY A 165 34.79 41.02 -20.67
N LYS A 166 34.09 42.07 -20.26
CA LYS A 166 34.71 43.40 -20.16
C LYS A 166 35.83 43.32 -19.12
N LYS A 167 36.95 44.00 -19.36
CA LYS A 167 37.99 44.16 -18.34
C LYS A 167 37.39 44.98 -17.20
N ILE A 168 36.93 44.30 -16.15
CA ILE A 168 36.46 44.97 -14.94
C ILE A 168 37.72 45.46 -14.23
N ASP A 169 37.93 46.77 -14.24
CA ASP A 169 38.95 47.36 -13.41
C ASP A 169 38.51 47.20 -11.97
N SER A 170 39.22 46.39 -11.18
CA SER A 170 38.93 46.19 -9.77
C SER A 170 38.89 47.52 -9.00
N ALA A 171 39.60 48.54 -9.48
CA ALA A 171 39.50 49.90 -8.97
C ALA A 171 38.09 50.50 -9.11
N LEU A 172 37.34 50.15 -10.16
CA LEU A 172 35.99 50.66 -10.44
C LEU A 172 34.93 50.06 -9.49
N ILE A 173 35.09 48.79 -9.10
CA ILE A 173 34.25 48.14 -8.09
C ILE A 173 34.48 48.78 -6.72
N LEU A 174 35.75 49.00 -6.36
CA LEU A 174 36.12 49.61 -5.09
C LEU A 174 35.69 51.10 -5.03
N LEU A 175 35.63 51.76 -6.19
CA LEU A 175 35.23 53.16 -6.31
C LEU A 175 33.82 53.41 -5.77
N GLU A 176 32.88 52.48 -5.92
CA GLU A 176 31.52 52.65 -5.38
C GLU A 176 31.50 52.64 -3.84
N HIS A 177 32.29 51.76 -3.22
CA HIS A 177 32.37 51.65 -1.76
C HIS A 177 33.14 52.82 -1.12
N TYR A 178 34.23 53.24 -1.75
CA TYR A 178 35.08 54.32 -1.25
C TYR A 178 34.73 55.70 -1.81
N ARG A 179 33.68 55.82 -2.64
CA ARG A 179 33.29 57.07 -3.30
C ARG A 179 33.13 58.23 -2.32
N LYS A 180 32.52 57.94 -1.17
CA LYS A 180 32.24 58.93 -0.11
C LYS A 180 33.49 59.36 0.65
N ASN A 181 34.54 58.55 0.59
CA ASN A 181 35.80 58.76 1.30
C ASN A 181 36.90 59.24 0.34
N LEU A 182 36.57 59.46 -0.93
CA LEU A 182 37.51 59.90 -1.96
C LEU A 182 37.72 61.40 -1.82
N SER A 183 38.96 61.81 -1.51
CA SER A 183 39.36 63.21 -1.45
C SER A 183 40.46 63.49 -2.47
N TYR A 184 40.44 64.70 -3.03
CA TYR A 184 41.40 65.15 -4.02
C TYR A 184 42.45 66.05 -3.36
N ASP A 185 43.73 65.65 -3.44
CA ASP A 185 44.87 66.49 -3.06
C ASP A 185 45.24 67.36 -4.27
N LYS A 186 44.93 68.65 -4.18
CA LYS A 186 45.19 69.62 -5.25
C LYS A 186 46.68 69.94 -5.40
N GLU A 187 47.46 69.85 -4.32
CA GLU A 187 48.90 70.15 -4.36
C GLU A 187 49.68 69.01 -5.03
N LYS A 188 49.27 67.76 -4.77
CA LYS A 188 49.91 66.58 -5.36
C LYS A 188 49.24 66.07 -6.62
N ASN A 189 48.10 66.66 -7.00
CA ASN A 189 47.26 66.24 -8.13
C ASN A 189 46.92 64.73 -8.07
N LYS A 190 46.48 64.26 -6.89
CA LYS A 190 46.21 62.83 -6.62
C LYS A 190 44.93 62.65 -5.82
N TRP A 191 44.23 61.55 -6.09
CA TRP A 191 43.08 61.10 -5.30
C TRP A 191 43.56 60.14 -4.20
N TYR A 192 42.98 60.25 -3.01
CA TYR A 192 43.26 59.36 -1.89
C TYR A 192 41.99 59.08 -1.09
N ILE A 193 42.00 57.99 -0.32
CA ILE A 193 40.88 57.55 0.52
C ILE A 193 41.14 57.98 1.96
N ILE A 194 40.17 58.65 2.58
CA ILE A 194 40.20 58.99 4.01
C ILE A 194 39.34 57.96 4.75
N GLU A 195 39.98 57.03 5.46
CA GLU A 195 39.28 56.14 6.38
C GLU A 195 38.94 56.91 7.66
N ASN A 196 37.66 57.27 7.84
CA ASN A 196 37.18 57.75 9.12
C ASN A 196 37.15 56.55 10.09
N LYS A 197 37.98 56.60 11.14
CA LYS A 197 37.90 55.68 12.28
C LYS A 197 36.66 55.95 13.13
#